data_AF-A0A5N5KAL5-F1
#
_entry.id   AF-A0A5N5KAL5-F1
#
_cell.length_a   1.000
_cell.length_b   1.000
_cell.length_c   1.000
_cell.angle_alpha   90.00
_cell.angle_beta   90.00
_cell.angle_gamma   90.00
#
_symmetry.space_group_name_H-M   'P 1'
#
loop_
_entity.id
_entity.type
_entity.pdbx_description
1 polymer ?
#
loop_
_entity_poly.entity_id
_entity_poly.type
_entity_poly.pdbx_seq_one_letter_code
_entity_poly.pdbx_strand_id
1 'polypeptide(L)'
;METNTKFRTSNPDETHVYFLSFSVVMIIEHLFHPVIRDKAVLERTVSYYVRIISHKYLYWNRSLGADHFMLSCHDWGPRATWYVRQLYYNSIRVLCNANTSEHFNPKKDASFPEINLKTGEITGLTGGSPPSNHTVLTFFAGKMHGKLRPTLFQHWMGKDEDVQVYETLPQGISYHEMMKKSRYCICPSGHEVASPRIAEAIYADCVPVLISQHYIFPFSDVLDWDSFTVQVPVTEIPDLKNILEAIPEDQYSRMQERVKQVQRHFLVNNPPERYDVFNMIIPSIWLRRLNVRF
;
A
#
# COMPACT_ATOMS: atom_id res chain seq x y z
N MET A 1 14.81 12.43 4.97
CA MET A 1 15.40 12.31 3.61
C MET A 1 16.25 13.52 3.19
N GLU A 2 15.94 14.75 3.60
CA GLU A 2 16.63 15.97 3.10
C GLU A 2 18.12 16.09 3.46
N THR A 3 18.59 15.34 4.46
CA THR A 3 19.96 15.40 5.00
C THR A 3 20.84 14.19 4.64
N ASN A 4 20.31 13.15 3.98
CA ASN A 4 21.07 11.92 3.69
C ASN A 4 21.73 11.98 2.30
N THR A 5 23.06 12.00 2.26
CA THR A 5 23.87 12.05 1.02
C THR A 5 24.07 10.69 0.35
N LYS A 6 23.69 9.58 0.99
CA LYS A 6 23.88 8.22 0.43
C LYS A 6 22.93 7.91 -0.73
N PHE A 7 21.73 8.51 -0.73
CA PHE A 7 20.68 8.24 -1.71
C PHE A 7 20.31 9.47 -2.55
N ARG A 8 21.13 10.53 -2.49
CA ARG A 8 20.93 11.78 -3.23
C ARG A 8 22.29 12.30 -3.68
N THR A 9 22.36 12.76 -4.92
CA THR A 9 23.48 13.55 -5.44
C THR A 9 22.95 14.91 -5.93
N SER A 10 23.79 15.93 -5.88
CA SER A 10 23.56 17.21 -6.55
C SER A 10 24.08 17.22 -7.99
N ASN A 11 24.89 16.21 -8.36
CA ASN A 11 25.38 16.03 -9.71
C ASN A 11 24.36 15.20 -10.51
N PRO A 12 23.63 15.80 -11.46
CA PRO A 12 22.63 15.07 -12.22
C PRO A 12 23.23 13.99 -13.14
N ASP A 13 24.52 14.02 -13.47
CA ASP A 13 25.18 12.99 -14.28
C ASP A 13 25.50 11.70 -13.50
N GLU A 14 25.60 11.80 -12.17
CA GLU A 14 25.72 10.65 -11.26
C GLU A 14 24.37 10.07 -10.85
N THR A 15 23.27 10.68 -11.30
CA THR A 15 21.92 10.31 -10.87
C THR A 15 21.41 9.08 -11.64
N HIS A 16 21.03 8.04 -10.88
CA HIS A 16 20.47 6.81 -11.43
C HIS A 16 19.00 6.92 -11.85
N VAL A 17 18.21 7.64 -11.06
CA VAL A 17 16.77 7.90 -11.23
C VAL A 17 16.41 9.27 -10.68
N TYR A 18 15.46 9.96 -11.31
CA TYR A 18 15.05 11.32 -10.92
C TYR A 18 13.68 11.30 -10.24
N PHE A 19 13.59 11.83 -9.03
CA PHE A 19 12.33 11.93 -8.31
C PHE A 19 11.51 13.15 -8.75
N LEU A 20 10.24 12.94 -9.10
CA LEU A 20 9.26 13.97 -9.40
C LEU A 20 8.54 14.38 -8.12
N SER A 21 8.98 15.50 -7.55
CA SER A 21 8.57 15.99 -6.23
C SER A 21 7.22 16.71 -6.20
N PHE A 22 6.18 16.13 -6.80
CA PHE A 22 4.80 16.63 -6.63
C PHE A 22 3.99 15.62 -5.81
N SER A 23 3.05 16.12 -5.01
CA SER A 23 2.15 15.30 -4.20
C SER A 23 0.72 15.42 -4.71
N VAL A 24 0.12 14.29 -5.10
CA VAL A 24 -1.28 14.23 -5.52
C VAL A 24 -2.21 14.65 -4.38
N VAL A 25 -1.91 14.26 -3.15
CA VAL A 25 -2.67 14.65 -1.95
C VAL A 25 -2.64 16.17 -1.79
N MET A 26 -1.44 16.78 -1.80
CA MET A 26 -1.31 18.24 -1.61
C MET A 26 -1.97 19.03 -2.75
N ILE A 27 -1.96 18.52 -3.98
CA ILE A 27 -2.68 19.12 -5.10
C ILE A 27 -4.18 19.12 -4.82
N ILE A 28 -4.72 17.99 -4.35
CA ILE A 28 -6.15 17.86 -4.04
C ILE A 28 -6.53 18.73 -2.84
N GLU A 29 -5.72 18.76 -1.79
CA GLU A 29 -6.04 19.52 -0.58
C GLU A 29 -5.96 21.03 -0.79
N HIS A 30 -4.99 21.51 -1.57
CA HIS A 30 -4.74 22.96 -1.66
C HIS A 30 -5.22 23.61 -2.96
N LEU A 31 -5.35 22.86 -4.06
CA LEU A 31 -5.68 23.44 -5.36
C LEU A 31 -7.11 23.13 -5.81
N PHE A 32 -7.76 22.10 -5.26
CA PHE A 32 -9.14 21.79 -5.62
C PHE A 32 -10.12 22.69 -4.88
N HIS A 33 -11.14 23.16 -5.59
CA HIS A 33 -12.29 23.77 -4.94
C HIS A 33 -13.02 22.70 -4.11
N PRO A 34 -13.37 22.97 -2.83
CA PRO A 34 -13.88 21.96 -1.90
C PRO A 34 -15.17 21.28 -2.39
N VAL A 35 -16.04 22.03 -3.06
CA VAL A 35 -17.33 21.53 -3.59
C VAL A 35 -17.21 20.98 -5.01
N ILE A 36 -16.75 21.81 -5.98
CA ILE A 36 -16.75 21.44 -7.41
C ILE A 36 -15.80 20.28 -7.70
N ARG A 37 -14.65 20.23 -7.03
CA ARG A 37 -13.58 19.23 -7.20
C ARG A 37 -13.23 18.94 -8.67
N ASP A 38 -13.04 19.99 -9.47
CA ASP A 38 -12.73 19.91 -10.91
C ASP A 38 -11.41 19.16 -11.16
N LYS A 39 -11.51 17.99 -11.80
CA LYS A 39 -10.36 17.13 -12.12
C LYS A 39 -9.39 17.77 -13.10
N ALA A 40 -9.79 18.80 -13.85
CA ALA A 40 -8.88 19.53 -14.72
C ALA A 40 -7.81 20.33 -13.94
N VAL A 41 -8.00 20.58 -12.63
CA VAL A 41 -6.95 21.13 -11.77
C VAL A 41 -5.76 20.18 -11.68
N LEU A 42 -6.01 18.88 -11.50
CA LEU A 42 -4.96 17.86 -11.44
C LEU A 42 -4.20 17.78 -12.78
N GLU A 43 -4.96 17.75 -13.89
CA GLU A 43 -4.41 17.76 -15.24
C GLU A 43 -3.47 18.96 -15.48
N ARG A 44 -3.97 20.18 -15.25
CA ARG A 44 -3.20 21.41 -15.47
C ARG A 44 -1.94 21.43 -14.62
N THR A 45 -2.05 21.04 -13.35
CA THR A 45 -0.93 21.10 -12.40
C THR A 45 0.18 20.12 -12.78
N VAL A 46 -0.16 18.84 -13.01
CA VAL A 46 0.82 17.82 -13.36
C VAL A 46 1.42 18.08 -14.74
N SER A 47 0.60 18.47 -15.72
CA SER A 47 1.08 18.77 -17.07
C SER A 47 2.03 19.97 -17.08
N TYR A 48 1.70 21.03 -16.32
CA TYR A 48 2.57 22.19 -16.19
C TYR A 48 3.88 21.86 -15.47
N TYR A 49 3.82 21.06 -14.39
CA TYR A 49 5.02 20.59 -13.68
C TYR A 49 5.96 19.82 -14.62
N VAL A 50 5.45 18.80 -15.34
CA VAL A 50 6.26 18.02 -16.27
C VAL A 50 6.77 18.88 -17.43
N ARG A 51 5.97 19.85 -17.91
CA ARG A 51 6.41 20.80 -18.93
C ARG A 51 7.60 21.63 -18.44
N ILE A 52 7.59 22.12 -17.21
CA ILE A 52 8.74 22.84 -16.64
C ILE A 52 9.96 21.92 -16.56
N ILE A 53 9.80 20.71 -16.02
CA ILE A 53 10.92 19.78 -15.87
C ILE A 53 11.55 19.44 -17.22
N SER A 54 10.72 19.12 -18.23
CA SER A 54 11.17 18.77 -19.58
C SER A 54 11.83 19.91 -20.36
N HIS A 55 11.48 21.17 -20.10
CA HIS A 55 12.10 22.32 -20.75
C HIS A 55 13.35 22.81 -20.00
N LYS A 56 13.35 22.75 -18.67
CA LYS A 56 14.42 23.28 -17.83
C LYS A 56 15.59 22.31 -17.68
N TYR A 57 15.32 21.00 -17.68
CA TYR A 57 16.32 19.97 -17.41
C TYR A 57 16.42 18.99 -18.58
N LEU A 58 17.63 18.89 -19.15
CA LEU A 58 17.90 18.04 -20.32
C LEU A 58 17.63 16.54 -20.06
N TYR A 59 17.73 16.10 -18.81
CA TYR A 59 17.64 14.69 -18.40
C TYR A 59 16.26 14.07 -18.65
N TRP A 60 15.18 14.84 -18.58
CA TRP A 60 13.86 14.35 -18.96
C TRP A 60 13.83 13.89 -20.43
N ASN A 61 14.38 14.70 -21.33
CA ASN A 61 14.34 14.44 -22.77
C ASN A 61 15.29 13.31 -23.18
N ARG A 62 16.36 13.05 -22.41
CA ARG A 62 17.29 11.93 -22.63
C ARG A 62 16.59 10.57 -22.62
N SER A 63 15.64 10.37 -21.71
CA SER A 63 14.94 9.10 -21.51
C SER A 63 13.45 9.18 -21.82
N LEU A 64 12.96 10.34 -22.26
CA LEU A 64 11.53 10.66 -22.33
C LEU A 64 10.81 10.33 -21.01
N GLY A 65 11.46 10.63 -19.88
CA GLY A 65 10.96 10.41 -18.53
C GLY A 65 11.07 8.97 -18.00
N ALA A 66 11.68 8.02 -18.72
CA ALA A 66 11.71 6.61 -18.32
C ALA A 66 12.57 6.31 -17.07
N ASP A 67 13.56 7.16 -16.76
CA ASP A 67 14.36 7.11 -15.53
C ASP A 67 13.82 8.08 -14.45
N HIS A 68 12.63 8.65 -14.64
CA HIS A 68 11.97 9.48 -13.66
C HIS A 68 10.89 8.68 -12.92
N PHE A 69 10.70 8.98 -11.63
CA PHE A 69 9.68 8.31 -10.84
C PHE A 69 8.86 9.27 -9.98
N MET A 70 7.62 8.89 -9.71
CA MET A 70 6.72 9.57 -8.78
C MET A 70 6.22 8.60 -7.72
N LEU A 71 5.80 9.12 -6.57
CA LEU A 71 5.16 8.36 -5.49
C LEU A 71 3.76 8.91 -5.23
N SER A 72 2.75 8.04 -5.17
CA SER A 72 1.40 8.43 -4.74
C SER A 72 0.66 7.28 -4.07
N CYS A 73 0.04 7.59 -2.93
CA CYS A 73 -0.81 6.66 -2.18
C CYS A 73 -2.28 7.05 -2.13
N HIS A 74 -2.69 7.96 -3.01
CA HIS A 74 -4.08 8.38 -3.16
C HIS A 74 -4.68 7.63 -4.38
N ASP A 75 -5.99 7.31 -4.37
CA ASP A 75 -6.69 6.67 -5.52
C ASP A 75 -6.43 7.36 -6.87
N TRP A 76 -6.17 8.68 -6.88
CA TRP A 76 -5.95 9.45 -8.08
C TRP A 76 -4.49 9.45 -8.55
N GLY A 77 -3.58 8.74 -7.88
CA GLY A 77 -2.20 8.55 -8.31
C GLY A 77 -2.08 8.07 -9.77
N PRO A 78 -2.73 6.96 -10.17
CA PRO A 78 -2.78 6.52 -11.57
C PRO A 78 -3.31 7.61 -12.50
N ARG A 79 -4.42 8.27 -12.11
CA ARG A 79 -5.07 9.32 -12.92
C ARG A 79 -4.20 10.56 -13.11
N ALA A 80 -3.46 10.97 -12.07
CA ALA A 80 -2.58 12.12 -12.12
C ALA A 80 -1.56 12.00 -13.26
N THR A 81 -1.09 10.78 -13.51
CA THR A 81 -0.11 10.51 -14.57
C THR A 81 -0.74 10.42 -15.98
N TRP A 82 -2.04 10.10 -16.09
CA TRP A 82 -2.73 9.84 -17.37
C TRP A 82 -2.66 11.01 -18.35
N TYR A 83 -2.67 12.23 -17.84
CA TYR A 83 -2.70 13.46 -18.64
C TYR A 83 -1.39 13.74 -19.40
N VAL A 84 -0.29 13.11 -19.00
CA VAL A 84 1.01 13.27 -19.65
C VAL A 84 1.51 11.92 -20.13
N ARG A 85 1.47 11.70 -21.45
CA ARG A 85 1.76 10.40 -22.09
C ARG A 85 3.09 9.79 -21.61
N GLN A 86 4.16 10.59 -21.58
CA GLN A 86 5.48 10.14 -21.14
C GLN A 86 5.48 9.73 -19.65
N LEU A 87 4.82 10.52 -18.79
CA LEU A 87 4.69 10.20 -17.36
C LEU A 87 3.88 8.93 -17.12
N TYR A 88 2.85 8.70 -17.92
CA TYR A 88 2.00 7.52 -17.79
C TYR A 88 2.70 6.23 -18.28
N TYR A 89 3.23 6.27 -19.50
CA TYR A 89 3.73 5.07 -20.20
C TYR A 89 5.22 4.80 -19.98
N ASN A 90 6.05 5.81 -19.70
CA ASN A 90 7.49 5.64 -19.61
C ASN A 90 7.97 5.70 -18.16
N SER A 91 7.59 6.74 -17.42
CA SER A 91 8.06 6.95 -16.05
C SER A 91 7.65 5.85 -15.09
N ILE A 92 8.45 5.63 -14.06
CA ILE A 92 8.20 4.67 -13.00
C ILE A 92 7.14 5.27 -12.06
N ARG A 93 5.99 4.61 -11.91
CA ARG A 93 4.98 5.06 -10.94
C ARG A 93 5.09 4.17 -9.71
N VAL A 94 5.42 4.78 -8.58
CA VAL A 94 5.37 4.13 -7.29
C VAL A 94 4.00 4.42 -6.70
N LEU A 95 3.14 3.40 -6.60
CA LEU A 95 1.74 3.58 -6.30
C LEU A 95 1.30 2.68 -5.16
N CYS A 96 0.51 3.20 -4.22
CA CYS A 96 -0.20 2.34 -3.28
C CYS A 96 -1.35 1.61 -3.97
N ASN A 97 -2.16 2.31 -4.79
CA ASN A 97 -3.23 1.71 -5.58
C ASN A 97 -2.67 0.93 -6.79
N ALA A 98 -2.01 -0.20 -6.53
CA ALA A 98 -1.29 -1.02 -7.51
C ALA A 98 -2.21 -2.05 -8.20
N ASN A 99 -3.24 -1.57 -8.89
CA ASN A 99 -4.26 -2.42 -9.52
C ASN A 99 -3.98 -2.67 -11.01
N THR A 100 -3.74 -3.92 -11.41
CA THR A 100 -3.45 -4.26 -12.82
C THR A 100 -4.67 -4.07 -13.74
N SER A 101 -5.90 -4.11 -13.23
CA SER A 101 -7.09 -3.78 -14.03
C SER A 101 -7.22 -2.28 -14.30
N GLU A 102 -6.49 -1.44 -13.56
CA GLU A 102 -6.42 0.02 -13.73
C GLU A 102 -5.07 0.44 -14.34
N HIS A 103 -4.51 -0.44 -15.17
CA HIS A 103 -3.27 -0.22 -15.92
C HIS A 103 -2.01 -0.03 -15.07
N PHE A 104 -1.99 -0.52 -13.83
CA PHE A 104 -0.73 -0.73 -13.12
C PHE A 104 0.06 -1.81 -13.86
N ASN A 105 1.31 -1.53 -14.21
CA ASN A 105 2.18 -2.46 -14.92
C ASN A 105 3.35 -2.86 -14.01
N PRO A 106 3.37 -4.07 -13.42
CA PRO A 106 4.42 -4.47 -12.48
C PRO A 106 5.83 -4.53 -13.08
N LYS A 107 5.97 -4.53 -14.42
CA LYS A 107 7.28 -4.44 -15.08
C LYS A 107 7.86 -3.02 -15.10
N LYS A 108 7.01 -2.00 -14.98
CA LYS A 108 7.36 -0.57 -15.06
C LYS A 108 7.10 0.20 -13.77
N ASP A 109 6.03 -0.16 -13.07
CA ASP A 109 5.56 0.47 -11.84
C ASP A 109 5.98 -0.37 -10.63
N ALA A 110 6.03 0.27 -9.46
CA ALA A 110 6.35 -0.38 -8.19
C ALA A 110 5.18 -0.18 -7.20
N SER A 111 4.82 -1.24 -6.49
CA SER A 111 3.78 -1.17 -5.46
C SER A 111 4.40 -0.68 -4.15
N PHE A 112 3.68 0.19 -3.45
CA PHE A 112 4.09 0.76 -2.17
C PHE A 112 3.02 0.52 -1.10
N PRO A 113 3.37 0.26 0.16
CA PRO A 113 2.35 0.04 1.18
C PRO A 113 1.66 1.34 1.55
N GLU A 114 0.33 1.31 1.65
CA GLU A 114 -0.41 2.40 2.28
C GLU A 114 -0.20 2.31 3.79
N ILE A 115 0.34 3.38 4.37
CA ILE A 115 0.65 3.45 5.80
C ILE A 115 -0.11 4.65 6.37
N ASN A 116 -1.05 4.38 7.28
CA ASN A 116 -1.86 5.42 7.90
C ASN A 116 -1.25 5.86 9.24
N LEU A 117 -0.47 6.94 9.21
CA LEU A 117 0.06 7.59 10.41
C LEU A 117 -0.95 8.62 10.94
N LYS A 118 -1.95 8.17 11.70
CA LYS A 118 -3.06 9.03 12.18
C LYS A 118 -2.60 10.30 12.92
N THR A 119 -1.55 10.18 13.74
CA THR A 119 -0.97 11.30 14.51
C THR A 119 0.27 11.89 13.83
N GLY A 120 0.73 11.31 12.72
CA GLY A 120 2.04 11.58 12.14
C GLY A 120 3.21 10.97 12.94
N GLU A 121 2.95 10.36 14.09
CA GLU A 121 3.98 9.72 14.91
C GLU A 121 4.32 8.32 14.37
N ILE A 122 5.60 7.99 14.44
CA ILE A 122 6.16 6.70 13.99
C ILE A 122 6.42 5.74 15.16
N THR A 123 6.22 6.19 16.40
CA THR A 123 6.46 5.42 17.63
C THR A 123 5.23 4.62 18.04
N GLY A 124 5.45 3.41 18.57
CA GLY A 124 4.36 2.57 19.09
C GLY A 124 3.41 2.01 18.03
N LEU A 125 3.83 2.02 16.75
CA LEU A 125 3.05 1.41 15.66
C LEU A 125 2.92 -0.10 15.86
N THR A 126 3.97 -0.75 16.36
CA THR A 126 4.05 -2.20 16.59
C THR A 126 3.67 -2.56 18.03
N GLY A 127 3.11 -3.75 18.21
CA GLY A 127 2.83 -4.28 19.54
C GLY A 127 1.75 -5.34 19.54
N GLY A 128 2.01 -6.50 18.92
CA GLY A 128 1.11 -7.64 18.93
C GLY A 128 1.07 -8.37 20.27
N SER A 129 0.13 -9.32 20.39
CA SER A 129 -0.01 -10.16 21.57
C SER A 129 0.61 -11.56 21.34
N PRO A 130 0.99 -12.28 22.41
CA PRO A 130 1.30 -13.70 22.31
C PRO A 130 0.12 -14.50 21.72
N PRO A 131 0.36 -15.62 21.01
CA PRO A 131 -0.70 -16.47 20.46
C PRO A 131 -1.77 -16.87 21.49
N SER A 132 -1.38 -17.08 22.75
CA SER A 132 -2.29 -17.44 23.85
C SER A 132 -3.37 -16.39 24.14
N ASN A 133 -3.18 -15.15 23.69
CA ASN A 133 -4.12 -14.05 23.89
C ASN A 133 -5.03 -13.84 22.66
N HIS A 134 -4.88 -14.65 21.61
CA HIS A 134 -5.70 -14.55 20.41
C HIS A 134 -7.02 -15.29 20.61
N THR A 135 -8.02 -14.58 21.15
CA THR A 135 -9.34 -15.14 21.48
C THR A 135 -10.34 -15.04 20.33
N VAL A 136 -9.99 -14.35 19.24
CA VAL A 136 -10.86 -14.17 18.06
C VAL A 136 -10.21 -14.85 16.86
N LEU A 137 -10.94 -15.67 16.11
CA LEU A 137 -10.41 -16.32 14.92
C LEU A 137 -10.07 -15.26 13.86
N THR A 138 -11.02 -14.43 13.48
CA THR A 138 -10.75 -13.36 12.51
C THR A 138 -11.57 -12.10 12.73
N PHE A 139 -10.98 -10.97 12.33
CA PHE A 139 -11.56 -9.65 12.57
C PHE A 139 -11.51 -8.75 11.33
N PHE A 140 -12.58 -7.98 11.16
CA PHE A 140 -12.66 -6.83 10.26
C PHE A 140 -13.48 -5.71 10.88
N ALA A 141 -12.98 -4.47 10.74
CA ALA A 141 -13.81 -3.29 10.91
C ALA A 141 -13.54 -2.24 9.82
N GLY A 142 -14.61 -1.67 9.28
CA GLY A 142 -14.54 -0.58 8.32
C GLY A 142 -15.82 -0.36 7.55
N LYS A 143 -15.96 0.82 6.94
CA LYS A 143 -17.21 1.20 6.26
C LYS A 143 -17.59 0.29 5.08
N MET A 144 -18.89 0.13 4.85
CA MET A 144 -19.48 -0.67 3.77
C MET A 144 -19.35 0.03 2.40
N HIS A 145 -18.21 -0.19 1.76
CA HIS A 145 -17.82 0.49 0.52
C HIS A 145 -17.11 -0.44 -0.45
N GLY A 146 -17.05 -0.07 -1.73
CA GLY A 146 -16.43 -0.88 -2.78
C GLY A 146 -17.26 -2.12 -3.12
N LYS A 147 -16.70 -3.00 -3.96
CA LYS A 147 -17.43 -4.17 -4.47
C LYS A 147 -17.40 -5.38 -3.51
N LEU A 148 -16.33 -5.52 -2.72
CA LEU A 148 -16.08 -6.73 -1.92
C LEU A 148 -16.70 -6.66 -0.52
N ARG A 149 -16.67 -5.48 0.10
CA ARG A 149 -17.15 -5.34 1.49
C ARG A 149 -18.64 -5.66 1.64
N PRO A 150 -19.57 -5.28 0.73
CA PRO A 150 -20.96 -5.68 0.84
C PRO A 150 -21.15 -7.19 0.98
N THR A 151 -20.41 -8.00 0.22
CA THR A 151 -20.42 -9.46 0.34
C THR A 151 -19.89 -9.90 1.70
N LEU A 152 -18.76 -9.37 2.17
CA LEU A 152 -18.22 -9.68 3.50
C LEU A 152 -19.22 -9.37 4.62
N PHE A 153 -19.85 -8.19 4.57
CA PHE A 153 -20.88 -7.77 5.52
C PHE A 153 -22.09 -8.69 5.49
N GLN A 154 -22.61 -8.97 4.29
CA GLN A 154 -23.77 -9.83 4.10
C GLN A 154 -23.54 -11.23 4.68
N HIS A 155 -22.33 -11.78 4.60
CA HIS A 155 -22.05 -13.13 5.07
C HIS A 155 -21.73 -13.20 6.56
N TRP A 156 -20.99 -12.23 7.13
CA TRP A 156 -20.38 -12.42 8.45
C TRP A 156 -20.79 -11.40 9.53
N MET A 157 -21.33 -10.25 9.17
CA MET A 157 -21.65 -9.21 10.17
C MET A 157 -22.71 -9.71 11.16
N GLY A 158 -22.31 -9.85 12.43
CA GLY A 158 -23.19 -10.28 13.51
C GLY A 158 -23.71 -11.71 13.38
N LYS A 159 -23.00 -12.60 12.67
CA LYS A 159 -23.46 -13.98 12.40
C LYS A 159 -22.68 -15.09 13.10
N ASP A 160 -21.48 -14.80 13.60
CA ASP A 160 -20.60 -15.79 14.22
C ASP A 160 -19.74 -15.11 15.30
N GLU A 161 -19.46 -15.80 16.39
CA GLU A 161 -18.71 -15.25 17.53
C GLU A 161 -17.19 -15.19 17.28
N ASP A 162 -16.69 -16.09 16.42
CA ASP A 162 -15.27 -16.21 16.08
C ASP A 162 -14.91 -15.33 14.86
N VAL A 163 -15.88 -15.04 13.99
CA VAL A 163 -15.73 -14.18 12.81
C VAL A 163 -16.34 -12.81 13.06
N GLN A 164 -15.53 -11.88 13.55
CA GLN A 164 -15.99 -10.59 14.03
C GLN A 164 -15.88 -9.49 12.96
N VAL A 165 -16.99 -9.19 12.31
CA VAL A 165 -17.10 -8.19 11.23
C VAL A 165 -17.99 -7.03 11.66
N TYR A 166 -17.45 -5.80 11.61
CA TYR A 166 -18.14 -4.57 12.01
C TYR A 166 -18.06 -3.48 10.95
N GLU A 167 -19.16 -2.77 10.72
CA GLU A 167 -19.12 -1.56 9.90
C GLU A 167 -18.51 -0.40 10.69
N THR A 168 -19.01 -0.22 11.90
CA THR A 168 -18.48 0.70 12.92
C THR A 168 -18.36 -0.07 14.22
N LEU A 169 -17.22 0.07 14.90
CA LEU A 169 -17.01 -0.59 16.18
C LEU A 169 -17.92 0.01 17.27
N PRO A 170 -18.48 -0.82 18.17
CA PRO A 170 -19.19 -0.34 19.34
C PRO A 170 -18.33 0.58 20.22
N GLN A 171 -18.99 1.49 20.94
CA GLN A 171 -18.31 2.38 21.87
C GLN A 171 -17.55 1.58 22.95
N GLY A 172 -16.31 1.99 23.24
CA GLY A 172 -15.46 1.32 24.23
C GLY A 172 -14.61 0.17 23.67
N ILE A 173 -14.81 -0.24 22.41
CA ILE A 173 -13.98 -1.25 21.75
C ILE A 173 -12.89 -0.57 20.93
N SER A 174 -11.63 -0.92 21.21
CA SER A 174 -10.46 -0.40 20.47
C SER A 174 -10.17 -1.25 19.24
N TYR A 175 -10.13 -0.61 18.06
CA TYR A 175 -9.76 -1.26 16.79
C TYR A 175 -8.42 -1.99 16.87
N HIS A 176 -7.39 -1.32 17.42
CA HIS A 176 -6.05 -1.89 17.50
C HIS A 176 -6.00 -3.09 18.45
N GLU A 177 -6.73 -3.04 19.57
CA GLU A 177 -6.80 -4.16 20.50
C GLU A 177 -7.55 -5.36 19.91
N MET A 178 -8.59 -5.12 19.09
CA MET A 178 -9.27 -6.19 18.37
C MET A 178 -8.34 -6.88 17.37
N MET A 179 -7.54 -6.13 16.61
CA MET A 179 -6.54 -6.71 15.71
C MET A 179 -5.52 -7.56 16.47
N LYS A 180 -5.00 -7.06 17.61
CA LYS A 180 -4.03 -7.80 18.45
C LYS A 180 -4.59 -9.04 19.13
N LYS A 181 -5.91 -9.13 19.30
CA LYS A 181 -6.61 -10.31 19.85
C LYS A 181 -7.05 -11.29 18.77
N SER A 182 -6.85 -10.96 17.50
CA SER A 182 -7.31 -11.76 16.38
C SER A 182 -6.18 -12.60 15.82
N ARG A 183 -6.47 -13.85 15.47
CA ARG A 183 -5.48 -14.68 14.77
C ARG A 183 -5.23 -14.16 13.37
N TYR A 184 -6.31 -13.83 12.68
CA TYR A 184 -6.34 -13.41 11.28
C TYR A 184 -7.05 -12.06 11.11
N CYS A 185 -6.49 -11.17 10.29
CA CYS A 185 -7.07 -9.84 10.04
C CYS A 185 -7.50 -9.72 8.59
N ILE A 186 -8.81 -9.60 8.35
CA ILE A 186 -9.35 -9.54 6.99
C ILE A 186 -8.97 -8.21 6.35
N CYS A 187 -8.33 -8.27 5.20
CA CYS A 187 -7.87 -7.13 4.41
C CYS A 187 -8.57 -7.14 3.04
N PRO A 188 -9.88 -6.85 2.97
CA PRO A 188 -10.57 -6.77 1.70
C PRO A 188 -10.25 -5.46 0.98
N SER A 189 -10.07 -5.52 -0.34
CA SER A 189 -10.02 -4.31 -1.17
C SER A 189 -11.32 -3.51 -1.03
N GLY A 190 -11.20 -2.18 -1.02
CA GLY A 190 -12.30 -1.23 -0.87
C GLY A 190 -12.67 -0.56 -2.20
N HIS A 191 -12.79 0.78 -2.18
CA HIS A 191 -12.79 1.58 -3.41
C HIS A 191 -11.45 1.47 -4.14
N GLU A 192 -10.37 1.40 -3.36
CA GLU A 192 -9.00 1.16 -3.81
C GLU A 192 -8.61 -0.29 -3.51
N VAL A 193 -7.63 -0.81 -4.26
CA VAL A 193 -7.04 -2.11 -3.90
C VAL A 193 -6.09 -2.00 -2.72
N ALA A 194 -5.50 -0.82 -2.52
CA ALA A 194 -4.68 -0.49 -1.37
C ALA A 194 -5.53 -0.36 -0.10
N SER A 195 -4.96 -0.76 1.02
CA SER A 195 -5.56 -0.46 2.31
C SER A 195 -4.47 -0.37 3.38
N PRO A 196 -4.55 0.62 4.30
CA PRO A 196 -3.62 0.70 5.41
C PRO A 196 -3.75 -0.50 6.35
N ARG A 197 -4.87 -1.22 6.27
CA ARG A 197 -5.16 -2.39 7.09
C ARG A 197 -4.13 -3.51 6.94
N ILE A 198 -3.51 -3.65 5.76
CA ILE A 198 -2.44 -4.65 5.58
C ILE A 198 -1.27 -4.32 6.50
N ALA A 199 -0.81 -3.06 6.51
CA ALA A 199 0.24 -2.61 7.41
C ALA A 199 -0.21 -2.68 8.89
N GLU A 200 -1.44 -2.26 9.21
CA GLU A 200 -1.99 -2.34 10.58
C GLU A 200 -2.06 -3.79 11.09
N ALA A 201 -2.43 -4.76 10.25
CA ALA A 201 -2.46 -6.17 10.60
C ALA A 201 -1.05 -6.71 10.87
N ILE A 202 -0.10 -6.36 10.00
CA ILE A 202 1.30 -6.70 10.18
C ILE A 202 1.83 -6.14 11.51
N TYR A 203 1.53 -4.88 11.84
CA TYR A 203 1.95 -4.26 13.10
C TYR A 203 1.31 -4.87 14.36
N ALA A 204 0.14 -5.50 14.22
CA ALA A 204 -0.59 -6.15 15.30
C ALA A 204 -0.21 -7.63 15.51
N ASP A 205 0.78 -8.16 14.76
CA ASP A 205 1.09 -9.60 14.69
C ASP A 205 -0.10 -10.48 14.26
N CYS A 206 -1.03 -9.88 13.52
CA CYS A 206 -2.24 -10.51 13.05
C CYS A 206 -2.03 -10.97 11.60
N VAL A 207 -2.19 -12.26 11.31
CA VAL A 207 -1.93 -12.81 9.96
C VAL A 207 -2.92 -12.18 8.96
N PRO A 208 -2.44 -11.42 7.95
CA PRO A 208 -3.34 -10.78 7.01
C PRO A 208 -4.10 -11.82 6.16
N VAL A 209 -5.42 -11.66 6.06
CA VAL A 209 -6.25 -12.41 5.11
C VAL A 209 -6.58 -11.50 3.93
N LEU A 210 -5.91 -11.72 2.82
CA LEU A 210 -5.97 -10.85 1.65
C LEU A 210 -7.15 -11.25 0.77
N ILE A 211 -8.14 -10.37 0.64
CA ILE A 211 -9.31 -10.56 -0.24
C ILE A 211 -9.27 -9.44 -1.27
N SER A 212 -8.58 -9.69 -2.37
CA SER A 212 -8.35 -8.69 -3.42
C SER A 212 -8.36 -9.32 -4.80
N GLN A 213 -8.60 -8.49 -5.82
CA GLN A 213 -8.44 -8.87 -7.22
C GLN A 213 -7.44 -7.90 -7.85
N HIS A 214 -6.53 -8.44 -8.68
CA HIS A 214 -5.61 -7.64 -9.49
C HIS A 214 -4.65 -6.72 -8.70
N TYR A 215 -4.51 -6.90 -7.38
CA TYR A 215 -3.61 -6.10 -6.57
C TYR A 215 -2.20 -6.69 -6.60
N ILE A 216 -1.21 -5.86 -6.92
CA ILE A 216 0.20 -6.21 -6.77
C ILE A 216 0.67 -5.78 -5.39
N PHE A 217 1.07 -6.74 -4.55
CA PHE A 217 1.46 -6.43 -3.18
C PHE A 217 2.79 -5.68 -3.11
N PRO A 218 2.96 -4.78 -2.13
CA PRO A 218 4.22 -4.07 -1.93
C PRO A 218 5.39 -5.03 -1.74
N PHE A 219 6.54 -4.67 -2.31
CA PHE A 219 7.79 -5.44 -2.15
C PHE A 219 7.73 -6.90 -2.63
N SER A 220 6.80 -7.26 -3.51
CA SER A 220 6.70 -8.61 -4.09
C SER A 220 7.94 -9.06 -4.87
N ASP A 221 8.87 -8.14 -5.17
CA ASP A 221 10.17 -8.48 -5.74
C ASP A 221 11.13 -9.16 -4.74
N VAL A 222 10.82 -9.08 -3.43
CA VAL A 222 11.68 -9.55 -2.33
C VAL A 222 10.91 -10.40 -1.32
N LEU A 223 9.66 -10.02 -1.00
CA LEU A 223 8.83 -10.71 -0.02
C LEU A 223 7.97 -11.78 -0.68
N ASP A 224 8.03 -12.99 -0.14
CA ASP A 224 7.08 -14.06 -0.43
C ASP A 224 5.83 -13.88 0.45
N TRP A 225 4.78 -13.27 -0.12
CA TRP A 225 3.53 -12.98 0.59
C TRP A 225 2.77 -14.23 1.04
N ASP A 226 2.90 -15.35 0.31
CA ASP A 226 2.25 -16.62 0.68
C ASP A 226 2.84 -17.22 1.95
N SER A 227 4.06 -16.80 2.32
CA SER A 227 4.74 -17.29 3.51
C SER A 227 4.17 -16.73 4.82
N PHE A 228 3.45 -15.59 4.80
CA PHE A 228 2.95 -14.89 6.00
C PHE A 228 1.53 -14.35 5.88
N THR A 229 0.79 -14.69 4.82
CA THR A 229 -0.60 -14.27 4.63
C THR A 229 -1.48 -15.43 4.18
N VAL A 230 -2.79 -15.24 4.28
CA VAL A 230 -3.78 -16.16 3.70
C VAL A 230 -4.49 -15.41 2.58
N GLN A 231 -4.41 -15.90 1.35
CA GLN A 231 -5.15 -15.31 0.23
C GLN A 231 -6.48 -16.03 0.07
N VAL A 232 -7.59 -15.29 0.08
CA VAL A 232 -8.94 -15.85 -0.06
C VAL A 232 -9.62 -15.22 -1.28
N PRO A 233 -10.01 -16.00 -2.30
CA PRO A 233 -10.79 -15.52 -3.42
C PRO A 233 -12.12 -14.90 -2.97
N VAL A 234 -12.59 -13.89 -3.70
CA VAL A 234 -13.87 -13.22 -3.41
C VAL A 234 -15.04 -14.20 -3.37
N THR A 235 -15.01 -15.22 -4.23
CA THR A 235 -16.04 -16.27 -4.31
C THR A 235 -16.08 -17.17 -3.08
N GLU A 236 -15.01 -17.20 -2.28
CA GLU A 236 -14.85 -18.03 -1.09
C GLU A 236 -15.08 -17.26 0.22
N ILE A 237 -15.45 -15.97 0.16
CA ILE A 237 -15.90 -15.21 1.33
C ILE A 237 -16.93 -15.99 2.18
N PRO A 238 -17.94 -16.69 1.61
CA PRO A 238 -18.89 -17.45 2.43
C PRO A 238 -18.27 -18.61 3.22
N ASP A 239 -17.12 -19.13 2.81
CA ASP A 239 -16.42 -20.27 3.42
C ASP A 239 -15.22 -19.85 4.29
N LEU A 240 -15.07 -18.55 4.52
CA LEU A 240 -13.91 -17.95 5.19
C LEU A 240 -13.55 -18.64 6.52
N LYS A 241 -14.54 -18.95 7.37
CA LYS A 241 -14.31 -19.62 8.66
C LYS A 241 -13.64 -20.98 8.46
N ASN A 242 -14.21 -21.83 7.60
CA ASN A 242 -13.71 -23.17 7.34
C ASN A 242 -12.29 -23.14 6.76
N ILE A 243 -12.00 -22.20 5.85
CA ILE A 243 -10.66 -22.01 5.29
C ILE A 243 -9.64 -21.68 6.39
N LEU A 244 -9.99 -20.76 7.30
CA LEU A 244 -9.08 -20.32 8.36
C LEU A 244 -8.90 -21.38 9.46
N GLU A 245 -9.94 -22.14 9.79
CA GLU A 245 -9.90 -23.24 10.75
C GLU A 245 -9.17 -24.48 10.21
N ALA A 246 -9.18 -24.69 8.89
CA ALA A 246 -8.46 -25.78 8.25
C ALA A 246 -6.93 -25.60 8.30
N ILE A 247 -6.43 -24.40 8.61
CA ILE A 247 -5.00 -24.12 8.71
C ILE A 247 -4.45 -24.73 10.02
N PRO A 248 -3.50 -25.68 9.95
CA PRO A 248 -2.89 -26.27 11.13
C PRO A 248 -2.19 -25.25 12.02
N GLU A 249 -2.18 -25.50 13.33
CA GLU A 249 -1.63 -24.58 14.34
C GLU A 249 -0.13 -24.29 14.11
N ASP A 250 0.63 -25.28 13.67
CA ASP A 250 2.05 -25.13 13.35
C ASP A 250 2.26 -24.25 12.11
N GLN A 251 1.37 -24.34 11.12
CA GLN A 251 1.39 -23.45 9.95
C GLN A 251 1.03 -22.03 10.33
N TYR A 252 -0.02 -21.84 11.15
CA TYR A 252 -0.40 -20.53 11.68
C TYR A 252 0.75 -19.88 12.46
N SER A 253 1.38 -20.64 13.36
CA SER A 253 2.49 -20.14 14.19
C SER A 253 3.67 -19.67 13.32
N ARG A 254 4.03 -20.43 12.28
CA ARG A 254 5.06 -20.02 11.31
C ARG A 254 4.68 -18.75 10.55
N MET A 255 3.43 -18.61 10.11
CA MET A 255 2.98 -17.38 9.45
C MET A 255 3.07 -16.18 10.39
N GLN A 256 2.62 -16.33 11.65
CA GLN A 256 2.67 -15.26 12.63
C GLN A 256 4.10 -14.82 12.96
N GLU A 257 5.04 -15.77 13.12
CA GLU A 257 6.46 -15.46 13.29
C GLU A 257 7.03 -14.69 12.09
N ARG A 258 6.63 -15.05 10.87
CA ARG A 258 7.04 -14.32 9.67
C ARG A 258 6.40 -12.94 9.59
N VAL A 259 5.15 -12.76 10.02
CA VAL A 259 4.53 -11.43 10.17
C VAL A 259 5.39 -10.53 11.05
N LYS A 260 5.83 -11.03 12.22
CA LYS A 260 6.77 -10.31 13.11
C LYS A 260 8.08 -9.94 12.42
N GLN A 261 8.65 -10.86 11.64
CA GLN A 261 9.90 -10.60 10.92
C GLN A 261 9.74 -9.53 9.83
N VAL A 262 8.60 -9.51 9.12
CA VAL A 262 8.37 -8.55 8.04
C VAL A 262 7.93 -7.18 8.53
N GLN A 263 7.48 -7.02 9.78
CA GLN A 263 7.05 -5.72 10.34
C GLN A 263 8.00 -4.57 10.03
N ARG A 264 9.31 -4.78 10.25
CA ARG A 264 10.33 -3.75 10.00
C ARG A 264 10.29 -3.19 8.58
N HIS A 265 9.87 -4.00 7.59
CA HIS A 265 9.80 -3.63 6.18
C HIS A 265 8.66 -2.64 5.86
N PHE A 266 7.71 -2.49 6.77
CA PHE A 266 6.59 -1.56 6.64
C PHE A 266 6.78 -0.31 7.50
N LEU A 267 7.78 -0.26 8.38
CA LEU A 267 8.01 0.91 9.24
C LEU A 267 8.58 2.09 8.47
N VAL A 268 8.06 3.28 8.79
CA VAL A 268 8.61 4.57 8.35
C VAL A 268 9.57 5.06 9.44
N ASN A 269 10.84 5.23 9.10
CA ASN A 269 11.84 5.79 10.00
C ASN A 269 12.41 7.11 9.46
N ASN A 270 12.78 8.01 10.37
CA ASN A 270 13.51 9.24 10.02
C ASN A 270 14.60 9.50 11.07
N PRO A 271 15.90 9.29 10.74
CA PRO A 271 16.42 8.88 9.43
C PRO A 271 16.03 7.45 9.03
N PRO A 272 16.07 7.10 7.73
CA PRO A 272 15.80 5.73 7.29
C PRO A 272 16.75 4.70 7.89
N GLU A 273 16.21 3.55 8.27
CA GLU A 273 16.93 2.43 8.86
C GLU A 273 17.02 1.25 7.91
N ARG A 274 18.03 0.39 8.09
CA ARG A 274 18.21 -0.78 7.23
C ARG A 274 16.93 -1.63 7.25
N TYR A 275 16.46 -1.98 6.05
CA TYR A 275 15.27 -2.79 5.82
C TYR A 275 13.93 -2.11 6.11
N ASP A 276 13.89 -0.81 6.42
CA ASP A 276 12.64 -0.08 6.56
C ASP A 276 11.93 0.13 5.21
N VAL A 277 10.72 0.71 5.24
CA VAL A 277 9.90 0.92 4.04
C VAL A 277 10.65 1.70 2.95
N PHE A 278 11.51 2.64 3.34
CA PHE A 278 12.34 3.42 2.43
C PHE A 278 13.39 2.53 1.77
N ASN A 279 14.14 1.74 2.54
CA ASN A 279 15.15 0.84 1.99
C ASN A 279 14.54 -0.29 1.16
N MET A 280 13.30 -0.71 1.45
CA MET A 280 12.58 -1.74 0.69
C MET A 280 12.11 -1.24 -0.68
N ILE A 281 11.75 0.04 -0.83
CA ILE A 281 11.30 0.56 -2.13
C ILE A 281 12.44 0.84 -3.11
N ILE A 282 13.65 1.17 -2.63
CA ILE A 282 14.79 1.52 -3.48
C ILE A 282 15.13 0.41 -4.49
N PRO A 283 15.30 -0.88 -4.10
CA PRO A 283 15.53 -1.96 -5.06
C PRO A 283 14.40 -2.11 -6.08
N SER A 284 13.15 -1.91 -5.68
CA SER A 284 12.00 -2.00 -6.59
C SER A 284 12.09 -0.92 -7.68
N ILE A 285 12.38 0.33 -7.31
CA ILE A 285 12.57 1.43 -8.28
C ILE A 285 13.76 1.12 -9.21
N TRP A 286 14.87 0.63 -8.65
CA TRP A 286 16.05 0.26 -9.43
C TRP A 286 15.75 -0.82 -10.48
N LEU A 287 15.02 -1.88 -10.11
CA LEU A 287 14.61 -2.92 -11.04
C LEU A 287 13.78 -2.37 -12.20
N ARG A 288 12.84 -1.45 -11.93
CA ARG A 288 12.01 -0.84 -12.97
C ARG A 288 12.83 0.03 -13.92
N ARG A 289 13.85 0.72 -13.40
CA ARG A 289 14.82 1.45 -14.23
C ARG A 289 15.60 0.52 -15.16
N LEU A 290 15.99 -0.68 -14.70
CA LEU A 290 16.72 -1.66 -15.53
C LEU A 290 15.85 -2.29 -16.63
N ASN A 291 14.52 -2.33 -16.44
CA ASN A 291 13.59 -2.87 -17.43
C ASN A 291 13.38 -1.97 -18.65
N VAL A 292 13.85 -0.72 -18.59
CA VAL A 292 13.82 0.21 -19.73
C VAL A 292 14.93 -0.19 -20.70
N ARG A 293 14.56 -0.62 -21.91
CA ARG A 293 15.48 -0.80 -23.04
C ARG A 293 15.37 0.45 -23.93
N PHE A 294 16.49 1.14 -24.10
CA PHE A 294 16.64 2.24 -25.06
C PHE A 294 16.95 1.69 -26.46
#